data_AF-A0A7C3ZLI4-F1
#
_entry.id   AF-A0A7C3ZLI4-F1
#
_cell.length_a   1.000
_cell.length_b   1.000
_cell.length_c   1.000
_cell.angle_alpha   90.00
_cell.angle_beta   90.00
_cell.angle_gamma   90.00
#
_symmetry.space_group_name_H-M   'P 1'
#
loop_
_entity.id
_entity.type
_entity.pdbx_description
1 polymer ?
#
loop_
_entity_poly.entity_id
_entity_poly.type
_entity_poly.pdbx_seq_one_letter_code
_entity_poly.pdbx_strand_id
1 'polypeptide(L)'
;MKCGSKKIFALFLLLGALILSLLVVSGMLNIPSAQAAIRQLEEAPGQIVYQSRQTLKDNRGNGWQAIAFQRIRPDGTTSFSLRLVGFPGVGDIDRTQPLTLTNSLGKTLTLPDASANIFTNAAAPEPNVAQYNLQPLLGELQPEIPLKLIIPIKDAPAVSLSVSPSLVQEWQTVASYK
;
A
#
# COMPACT_ATOMS: atom_id res chain seq x y z
N MET A 1 9.01 -58.21 17.91
CA MET A 1 7.96 -57.21 18.22
C MET A 1 8.35 -55.81 17.71
N LYS A 2 8.08 -55.46 16.44
CA LYS A 2 8.34 -54.09 15.90
C LYS A 2 7.31 -53.61 14.85
N CYS A 3 6.26 -54.40 14.56
CA CYS A 3 5.35 -54.16 13.43
C CYS A 3 4.03 -53.44 13.83
N GLY A 4 3.59 -53.54 15.09
CA GLY A 4 2.35 -52.92 15.57
C GLY A 4 2.44 -51.40 15.77
N SER A 5 3.58 -50.90 16.23
CA SER A 5 3.77 -49.47 16.55
C SER A 5 3.74 -48.57 15.31
N LYS A 6 4.27 -49.05 14.17
CA LYS A 6 4.26 -48.29 12.89
C LYS A 6 2.84 -48.13 12.33
N LYS A 7 1.99 -49.16 12.46
CA LYS A 7 0.60 -49.12 12.01
C LYS A 7 -0.26 -48.19 12.86
N ILE A 8 -0.06 -48.22 14.18
CA ILE A 8 -0.72 -47.33 15.14
C ILE A 8 -0.30 -45.88 14.87
N PHE A 9 1.00 -45.63 14.67
CA PHE A 9 1.51 -44.29 14.34
C PHE A 9 0.97 -43.76 13.01
N ALA A 10 0.93 -44.61 11.97
CA ALA A 10 0.35 -44.25 10.68
C ALA A 10 -1.16 -43.96 10.77
N LEU A 11 -1.90 -44.70 11.61
CA LEU A 11 -3.32 -44.46 11.85
C LEU A 11 -3.55 -43.11 12.55
N PHE A 12 -2.73 -42.76 13.54
CA PHE A 12 -2.79 -41.45 14.20
C PHE A 12 -2.46 -40.30 13.23
N LEU A 13 -1.49 -40.48 12.35
CA LEU A 13 -1.17 -39.48 11.30
C LEU A 13 -2.33 -39.29 10.32
N LEU A 14 -2.96 -40.39 9.88
CA LEU A 14 -4.12 -40.35 8.98
C LEU A 14 -5.32 -39.66 9.64
N LEU A 15 -5.59 -39.97 10.91
CA LEU A 15 -6.65 -39.32 11.68
C LEU A 15 -6.38 -37.82 11.85
N GLY A 16 -5.14 -37.45 12.17
CA GLY A 16 -4.73 -36.05 12.29
C GLY A 16 -4.90 -35.28 10.99
N ALA A 17 -4.52 -35.86 9.85
CA ALA A 17 -4.71 -35.26 8.53
C ALA A 17 -6.20 -35.12 8.15
N LEU A 18 -7.03 -36.11 8.48
CA LEU A 18 -8.47 -36.07 8.21
C LEU A 18 -9.17 -34.98 9.04
N ILE A 19 -8.81 -34.87 10.33
CA ILE A 19 -9.32 -33.82 11.23
C ILE A 19 -8.88 -32.44 10.72
N LEU A 20 -7.63 -32.29 10.28
CA LEU A 20 -7.11 -31.04 9.73
C LEU A 20 -7.86 -30.64 8.45
N SER A 21 -8.07 -31.57 7.51
CA SER A 21 -8.87 -31.32 6.30
C SER A 21 -10.32 -30.94 6.64
N LEU A 22 -10.94 -31.60 7.63
CA LEU A 22 -12.30 -31.29 8.04
C LEU A 22 -12.39 -29.87 8.65
N LEU A 23 -11.39 -29.45 9.43
CA LEU A 23 -11.28 -28.10 9.98
C LEU A 23 -11.07 -27.02 8.90
N VAL A 24 -10.33 -27.35 7.84
CA VAL A 24 -10.13 -26.45 6.68
C VAL A 24 -11.42 -26.30 5.87
N VAL A 25 -12.10 -27.42 5.55
CA VAL A 25 -13.33 -27.41 4.73
C VAL A 25 -14.51 -26.77 5.45
N SER A 26 -14.59 -26.93 6.77
CA SER A 26 -15.68 -26.34 7.58
C SER A 26 -15.54 -24.83 7.81
N GLY A 27 -14.47 -24.18 7.34
CA GLY A 27 -14.25 -22.75 7.53
C GLY A 27 -14.02 -22.33 8.99
N MET A 28 -13.83 -23.29 9.90
CA MET A 28 -13.55 -23.04 11.32
C MET A 28 -12.19 -22.37 11.54
N LEU A 29 -11.28 -22.53 10.56
CA LEU A 29 -10.09 -21.70 10.46
C LEU A 29 -10.52 -20.32 9.95
N ASN A 30 -10.91 -19.45 10.87
CA ASN A 30 -10.99 -18.01 10.64
C ASN A 30 -9.57 -17.51 10.33
N ILE A 31 -9.14 -17.64 9.08
CA ILE A 31 -8.01 -16.86 8.58
C ILE A 31 -8.57 -15.44 8.53
N PRO A 32 -8.15 -14.51 9.42
CA PRO A 32 -8.59 -13.14 9.32
C PRO A 32 -8.23 -12.70 7.90
N SER A 33 -9.22 -12.24 7.15
CA SER A 33 -8.93 -11.48 5.95
C SER A 33 -7.98 -10.38 6.39
N ALA A 34 -6.90 -10.15 5.62
CA ALA A 34 -6.05 -9.00 5.86
C ALA A 34 -6.91 -7.76 5.56
N GLN A 35 -7.73 -7.36 6.52
CA GLN A 35 -8.55 -6.17 6.46
C GLN A 35 -7.58 -5.01 6.45
N ALA A 36 -7.43 -4.44 5.25
CA ALA A 36 -6.85 -3.14 5.03
C ALA A 36 -7.33 -2.20 6.15
N ALA A 37 -6.39 -1.65 6.91
CA ALA A 37 -6.69 -0.71 7.98
C ALA A 37 -6.98 0.66 7.37
N ILE A 38 -8.10 0.77 6.63
CA ILE A 38 -8.64 2.06 6.21
C ILE A 38 -9.05 2.80 7.48
N ARG A 39 -8.47 3.97 7.70
CA ARG A 39 -8.75 4.81 8.87
C ARG A 39 -9.54 6.03 8.45
N GLN A 40 -10.57 6.37 9.20
CA GLN A 40 -11.29 7.62 9.12
C GLN A 40 -10.81 8.55 10.24
N LEU A 41 -10.55 9.81 9.92
CA LEU A 41 -10.14 10.86 10.85
C LEU A 41 -10.83 12.18 10.48
N GLU A 42 -11.24 12.95 11.48
CA GLU A 42 -11.58 14.36 11.28
C GLU A 42 -10.31 15.20 11.51
N GLU A 43 -9.79 15.85 10.47
CA GLU A 43 -8.56 16.66 10.56
C GLU A 43 -8.84 18.09 11.06
N ALA A 44 -10.04 18.60 10.78
CA ALA A 44 -10.55 19.92 11.17
C ALA A 44 -12.09 19.87 11.16
N PRO A 45 -12.79 20.84 11.77
CA PRO A 45 -14.26 20.83 11.80
C PRO A 45 -14.87 20.65 10.41
N GLY A 46 -15.58 19.53 10.21
CA GLY A 46 -16.22 19.18 8.94
C GLY A 46 -15.28 18.74 7.82
N GLN A 47 -13.98 18.51 8.10
CA GLN A 47 -13.00 17.95 7.17
C GLN A 47 -12.69 16.51 7.56
N ILE A 48 -13.16 15.56 6.73
CA ILE A 48 -12.94 14.13 6.94
C ILE A 48 -11.85 13.62 6.02
N VAL A 49 -10.99 12.75 6.56
CA VAL A 49 -9.96 12.02 5.81
C VAL A 49 -10.13 10.53 5.99
N TYR A 50 -10.23 9.82 4.87
CA TYR A 50 -10.08 8.37 4.79
C TYR A 50 -8.67 8.07 4.29
N GLN A 51 -7.93 7.17 4.94
CA GLN A 51 -6.57 6.83 4.54
C GLN A 51 -6.27 5.34 4.60
N SER A 52 -5.50 4.87 3.63
CA SER A 52 -4.75 3.62 3.62
C SER A 52 -3.29 3.94 3.92
N ARG A 53 -2.65 3.11 4.75
CA ARG A 53 -1.24 3.27 5.11
C ARG A 53 -0.54 1.92 5.08
N GLN A 54 0.43 1.77 4.19
CA GLN A 54 1.21 0.55 4.03
C GLN A 54 2.70 0.81 4.07
N THR A 55 3.44 -0.09 4.71
CA THR A 55 4.90 -0.07 4.71
C THR A 55 5.41 -0.93 3.56
N LEU A 56 6.20 -0.34 2.68
CA LEU A 56 6.79 -0.99 1.52
C LEU A 56 8.32 -1.07 1.70
N LYS A 57 8.95 -1.94 0.92
CA LYS A 57 10.41 -1.96 0.77
C LYS A 57 10.76 -1.56 -0.66
N ASP A 58 11.81 -0.78 -0.81
CA ASP A 58 12.38 -0.53 -2.13
C ASP A 58 13.30 -1.66 -2.59
N ASN A 59 13.79 -1.52 -3.83
CA ASN A 59 14.75 -2.43 -4.44
C ASN A 59 16.13 -2.44 -3.75
N ARG A 60 16.38 -1.57 -2.76
CA ARG A 60 17.58 -1.53 -1.93
C ARG A 60 17.34 -2.09 -0.52
N GLY A 61 16.10 -2.46 -0.20
CA GLY A 61 15.68 -2.99 1.10
C GLY A 61 15.31 -1.93 2.13
N ASN A 62 15.33 -0.64 1.79
CA ASN A 62 14.95 0.44 2.70
C ASN A 62 13.43 0.51 2.85
N GLY A 63 12.99 0.93 4.04
CA GLY A 63 11.57 1.06 4.36
C GLY A 63 10.97 2.36 3.83
N TRP A 64 9.74 2.25 3.33
CA TRP A 64 8.93 3.36 2.86
C TRP A 64 7.53 3.29 3.46
N GLN A 65 6.94 4.43 3.77
CA GLN A 65 5.51 4.53 4.02
C GLN A 65 4.81 5.06 2.76
N ALA A 66 3.87 4.28 2.23
CA ALA A 66 2.90 4.75 1.25
C ALA A 66 1.56 5.03 1.95
N ILE A 67 1.05 6.25 1.78
CA ILE A 67 -0.19 6.71 2.39
C ILE A 67 -1.09 7.23 1.27
N ALA A 68 -2.13 6.49 0.92
CA ALA A 68 -3.16 6.96 0.01
C ALA A 68 -4.34 7.49 0.82
N PHE A 69 -4.79 8.71 0.55
CA PHE A 69 -5.84 9.32 1.35
C PHE A 69 -6.79 10.18 0.53
N GLN A 70 -8.07 10.07 0.88
CA GLN A 70 -9.19 10.84 0.37
C GLN A 70 -9.56 11.88 1.42
N ARG A 71 -9.51 13.16 1.05
CA ARG A 71 -9.95 14.27 1.90
C ARG A 71 -11.26 14.83 1.36
N ILE A 72 -12.23 14.99 2.23
CA ILE A 72 -13.53 15.63 1.98
C ILE A 72 -13.57 16.90 2.83
N ARG A 73 -13.77 18.04 2.17
CA ARG A 73 -13.89 19.35 2.84
C ARG A 73 -15.35 19.67 3.18
N PRO A 74 -15.60 20.65 4.08
CA PRO A 74 -16.96 21.07 4.44
C PRO A 74 -17.83 21.52 3.25
N ASP A 75 -17.21 22.00 2.19
CA ASP A 75 -17.88 22.42 0.93
C ASP A 75 -18.21 21.24 -0.01
N GLY A 76 -17.91 20.00 0.40
CA GLY A 76 -18.10 18.79 -0.40
C GLY A 76 -17.01 18.54 -1.43
N THR A 77 -15.99 19.41 -1.54
CA THR A 77 -14.87 19.16 -2.46
C THR A 77 -14.01 18.01 -1.96
N THR A 78 -13.58 17.17 -2.89
CA THR A 78 -12.74 16.01 -2.59
C THR A 78 -11.39 16.05 -3.26
N SER A 79 -10.38 15.46 -2.61
CA SER A 79 -9.05 15.28 -3.17
C SER A 79 -8.47 13.93 -2.79
N PHE A 80 -7.94 13.19 -3.77
CA PHE A 80 -7.25 11.91 -3.55
C PHE A 80 -5.74 12.04 -3.80
N SER A 81 -4.93 11.77 -2.78
CA SER A 81 -3.48 11.96 -2.82
C SER A 81 -2.72 10.74 -2.34
N LEU A 82 -1.53 10.54 -2.92
CA LEU A 82 -0.54 9.57 -2.47
C LEU A 82 0.64 10.30 -1.84
N ARG A 83 0.95 9.99 -0.59
CA ARG A 83 2.16 10.46 0.10
C ARG A 83 3.14 9.31 0.28
N LEU A 84 4.39 9.57 -0.07
CA LEU A 84 5.52 8.67 0.09
C LEU A 84 6.47 9.27 1.14
N VAL A 85 6.86 8.46 2.13
CA VAL A 85 7.81 8.85 3.17
C VAL A 85 8.93 7.81 3.20
N GLY A 86 10.14 8.22 2.87
CA GLY A 86 11.33 7.37 3.05
C GLY A 86 11.74 7.32 4.52
N PHE A 87 11.99 6.13 5.07
CA PHE A 87 12.58 5.99 6.41
C PHE A 87 14.08 6.36 6.39
N PRO A 88 14.74 6.50 7.56
CA PRO A 88 16.16 6.83 7.57
C PRO A 88 16.99 5.91 6.65
N GLY A 89 17.84 6.50 5.81
CA GLY A 89 18.73 5.78 4.89
C GLY A 89 18.33 5.80 3.41
N VAL A 90 17.16 6.32 3.02
CA VAL A 90 16.78 6.37 1.58
C VAL A 90 17.29 7.56 0.80
N GLY A 91 17.65 8.65 1.47
CA GLY A 91 18.06 9.91 0.85
C GLY A 91 16.90 10.84 0.52
N ASP A 92 17.23 11.97 -0.11
CA ASP A 92 16.29 13.04 -0.43
C ASP A 92 15.53 12.73 -1.71
N ILE A 93 14.21 12.90 -1.70
CA ILE A 93 13.39 12.74 -2.91
C ILE A 93 13.66 13.93 -3.84
N ASP A 94 13.98 13.64 -5.10
CA ASP A 94 14.09 14.67 -6.13
C ASP A 94 12.69 15.05 -6.64
N ARG A 95 12.08 16.03 -5.98
CA ARG A 95 10.75 16.56 -6.33
C ARG A 95 10.72 17.39 -7.61
N THR A 96 11.86 17.66 -8.26
CA THR A 96 11.88 18.33 -9.57
C THR A 96 11.50 17.37 -10.69
N GLN A 97 11.60 16.06 -10.43
CA GLN A 97 11.22 15.00 -11.33
C GLN A 97 9.89 14.37 -10.89
N PRO A 98 9.03 13.94 -11.84
CA PRO A 98 7.75 13.34 -11.49
C PRO A 98 7.92 11.94 -10.90
N LEU A 99 6.94 11.51 -10.09
CA LEU A 99 6.79 10.10 -9.76
C LEU A 99 6.34 9.35 -11.01
N THR A 100 6.99 8.23 -11.31
CA THR A 100 6.61 7.38 -12.43
C THR A 100 5.89 6.12 -11.94
N LEU A 101 4.77 5.79 -12.58
CA LEU A 101 3.91 4.65 -12.31
C LEU A 101 3.97 3.72 -13.50
N THR A 102 4.52 2.51 -13.35
CA THR A 102 4.60 1.51 -14.42
C THR A 102 3.86 0.25 -14.02
N ASN A 103 2.92 -0.20 -14.84
CA ASN A 103 2.27 -1.49 -14.63
C ASN A 103 3.10 -2.64 -15.25
N SER A 104 2.79 -3.90 -14.92
CA SER A 104 3.52 -5.05 -15.47
C SER A 104 3.37 -5.24 -16.99
N LEU A 105 2.44 -4.53 -17.63
CA LEU A 105 2.23 -4.51 -19.09
C LEU A 105 3.07 -3.41 -19.79
N GLY A 106 3.86 -2.63 -19.05
CA GLY A 106 4.71 -1.57 -19.59
C GLY A 106 4.01 -0.22 -19.79
N LYS A 107 2.71 -0.10 -19.46
CA LYS A 107 2.03 1.20 -19.44
C LYS A 107 2.66 2.07 -18.36
N THR A 108 3.05 3.28 -18.74
CA THR A 108 3.70 4.24 -17.85
C THR A 108 2.87 5.51 -17.74
N LEU A 109 2.65 5.96 -16.50
CA LEU A 109 2.00 7.21 -16.14
C LEU A 109 2.95 8.04 -15.27
N THR A 110 2.77 9.35 -15.25
CA THR A 110 3.58 10.25 -14.42
C THR A 110 2.71 11.16 -13.58
N LEU A 111 3.21 11.48 -12.38
CA LEU A 111 2.56 12.39 -11.44
C LEU A 111 3.53 13.51 -11.06
N PRO A 112 3.17 14.78 -11.30
CA PRO A 112 3.98 15.90 -10.85
C PRO A 112 3.92 16.02 -9.32
N ASP A 113 4.95 16.64 -8.74
CA ASP A 113 4.98 16.94 -7.31
C ASP A 113 3.79 17.83 -6.91
N ALA A 114 3.16 17.47 -5.80
CA ALA A 114 2.10 18.22 -5.15
C ALA A 114 2.42 18.48 -3.66
N SER A 115 3.70 18.45 -3.30
CA SER A 115 4.15 18.54 -1.90
C SER A 115 4.02 19.94 -1.33
N ALA A 116 3.90 20.98 -2.17
CA ALA A 116 3.58 22.33 -1.72
C ALA A 116 2.29 22.40 -0.85
N ASN A 117 1.38 21.44 -1.04
CA ASN A 117 0.09 21.37 -0.33
C ASN A 117 0.18 20.77 1.09
N ILE A 118 1.34 20.29 1.53
CA ILE A 118 1.51 19.63 2.84
C ILE A 118 2.44 20.33 3.81
N PHE A 119 3.27 21.26 3.33
CA PHE A 119 4.22 21.94 4.18
C PHE A 119 3.63 23.27 4.65
N THR A 120 3.27 23.32 5.94
CA THR A 120 2.91 24.57 6.63
C THR A 120 4.07 25.56 6.65
N ASN A 121 5.31 25.08 6.60
CA ASN A 121 6.50 25.88 6.38
C ASN A 121 7.14 25.56 5.03
N ALA A 122 6.83 26.36 4.02
CA ALA A 122 7.38 26.21 2.67
C ALA A 122 8.92 26.37 2.62
N ALA A 123 9.55 26.96 3.65
CA ALA A 123 10.99 27.18 3.69
C ALA A 123 11.80 25.92 4.07
N ALA A 124 11.16 24.89 4.65
CA ALA A 124 11.85 23.67 5.09
C ALA A 124 10.98 22.41 4.91
N PRO A 125 10.71 21.99 3.66
CA PRO A 125 9.98 20.76 3.40
C PRO A 125 10.83 19.52 3.77
N GLU A 126 10.27 18.59 4.56
CA GLU A 126 10.94 17.33 4.96
C GLU A 126 11.46 16.54 3.75
N PRO A 127 12.77 16.46 3.48
CA PRO A 127 13.30 16.11 2.15
C PRO A 127 13.02 14.67 1.71
N ASN A 128 12.73 13.78 2.65
CA ASN A 128 12.35 12.38 2.45
C ASN A 128 10.83 12.16 2.25
N VAL A 129 10.04 13.23 2.15
CA VAL A 129 8.58 13.17 1.98
C VAL A 129 8.17 13.74 0.63
N ALA A 130 7.33 13.05 -0.13
CA ALA A 130 6.71 13.63 -1.32
C ALA A 130 5.23 13.28 -1.39
N GLN A 131 4.44 14.16 -1.99
CA GLN A 131 3.02 13.96 -2.20
C GLN A 131 2.64 14.20 -3.66
N TYR A 132 1.72 13.40 -4.16
CA TYR A 132 1.25 13.40 -5.53
C TYR A 132 -0.28 13.38 -5.58
N ASN A 133 -0.88 14.11 -6.50
CA ASN A 133 -2.33 14.05 -6.75
C ASN A 133 -2.65 12.81 -7.60
N LEU A 134 -3.22 11.77 -6.98
CA LEU A 134 -3.51 10.50 -7.65
C LEU A 134 -4.91 10.48 -8.29
N GLN A 135 -5.77 11.43 -7.94
CA GLN A 135 -7.14 11.53 -8.42
C GLN A 135 -7.31 11.43 -9.96
N PRO A 136 -6.54 12.15 -10.80
CA PRO A 136 -6.76 12.09 -12.25
C PRO A 136 -6.41 10.74 -12.86
N LEU A 137 -5.55 9.94 -12.20
CA LEU A 137 -5.10 8.65 -12.73
C LEU A 137 -5.84 7.46 -12.13
N LEU A 138 -6.75 7.68 -11.18
CA LEU A 138 -7.40 6.58 -10.44
C LEU A 138 -8.14 5.61 -11.38
N GLY A 139 -8.83 6.13 -12.40
CA GLY A 139 -9.53 5.33 -13.40
C GLY A 139 -8.60 4.59 -14.37
N GLU A 140 -7.31 4.93 -14.39
CA GLU A 140 -6.31 4.26 -15.22
C GLU A 140 -5.59 3.13 -14.49
N LEU A 141 -5.71 3.07 -13.15
CA LEU A 141 -5.16 2.01 -12.33
C LEU A 141 -6.04 0.76 -12.43
N GLN A 142 -5.45 -0.35 -12.86
CA GLN A 142 -6.12 -1.65 -12.92
C GLN A 142 -5.76 -2.43 -11.65
N PRO A 143 -6.71 -2.69 -10.73
CA PRO A 143 -6.42 -3.29 -9.44
C PRO A 143 -5.94 -4.74 -9.55
N GLU A 144 -6.13 -5.41 -10.68
CA GLU A 144 -5.65 -6.77 -10.93
C GLU A 144 -4.17 -6.82 -11.31
N ILE A 145 -3.59 -5.66 -11.67
CA ILE A 145 -2.23 -5.57 -12.23
C ILE A 145 -1.29 -4.94 -11.19
N PRO A 146 -0.18 -5.61 -10.84
CA PRO A 146 0.84 -5.01 -9.97
C PRO A 146 1.38 -3.69 -10.55
N LEU A 147 1.56 -2.72 -9.67
CA LEU A 147 2.06 -1.40 -10.01
C LEU A 147 3.46 -1.20 -9.44
N LYS A 148 4.35 -0.59 -10.21
CA LYS A 148 5.69 -0.19 -9.78
C LYS A 148 5.73 1.33 -9.69
N LEU A 149 6.09 1.85 -8.52
CA LEU A 149 6.38 3.27 -8.34
C LEU A 149 7.89 3.46 -8.50
N ILE A 150 8.31 4.41 -9.32
CA ILE A 150 9.71 4.79 -9.50
C ILE A 150 9.87 6.20 -8.95
N ILE A 151 10.69 6.33 -7.92
CA ILE A 151 10.87 7.54 -7.13
C ILE A 151 12.26 8.10 -7.42
N PRO A 152 12.36 9.30 -8.02
CA PRO A 152 13.63 10.00 -8.19
C PRO A 152 14.26 10.36 -6.84
N ILE A 153 15.56 10.11 -6.68
CA ILE A 153 16.34 10.47 -5.48
C ILE A 153 17.43 11.45 -5.92
N LYS A 154 17.66 12.50 -5.14
CA LYS A 154 18.74 13.47 -5.43
C LYS A 154 20.10 12.79 -5.34
N ASP A 155 20.96 13.09 -6.31
CA ASP A 155 22.35 12.62 -6.35
C ASP A 155 22.54 11.09 -6.24
N ALA A 156 21.48 10.32 -6.52
CA ALA A 156 21.47 8.86 -6.46
C ALA A 156 20.53 8.29 -7.53
N PRO A 157 20.67 7.00 -7.91
CA PRO A 157 19.71 6.40 -8.82
C PRO A 157 18.29 6.42 -8.23
N ALA A 158 17.27 6.42 -9.09
CA ALA A 158 15.90 6.24 -8.64
C ALA A 158 15.73 4.90 -7.90
N VAL A 159 14.79 4.87 -6.96
CA VAL A 159 14.37 3.64 -6.29
C VAL A 159 13.02 3.20 -6.80
N SER A 160 12.68 1.92 -6.58
CA SER A 160 11.37 1.41 -6.97
C SER A 160 10.65 0.69 -5.85
N LEU A 161 9.35 0.99 -5.71
CA LEU A 161 8.43 0.29 -4.80
C LEU A 161 7.49 -0.59 -5.62
N SER A 162 7.33 -1.83 -5.18
CA SER A 162 6.31 -2.74 -5.70
C SER A 162 5.01 -2.55 -4.91
N VAL A 163 3.93 -2.26 -5.62
CA VAL A 163 2.58 -2.09 -5.09
C VAL A 163 1.76 -3.29 -5.56
N SER A 164 1.23 -4.06 -4.61
CA SER A 164 0.44 -5.25 -4.91
C SER A 164 -0.93 -4.87 -5.51
N PRO A 165 -1.54 -5.78 -6.30
CA PRO A 165 -2.94 -5.67 -6.71
C PRO A 165 -3.90 -5.30 -5.57
N SER A 166 -3.76 -5.98 -4.42
CA SER A 166 -4.56 -5.70 -3.22
C SER A 166 -4.40 -4.27 -2.69
N LEU A 167 -3.21 -3.69 -2.78
CA LEU A 167 -2.96 -2.32 -2.34
C LEU A 167 -3.55 -1.29 -3.32
N VAL A 168 -3.52 -1.58 -4.62
CA VAL A 168 -4.21 -0.75 -5.63
C VAL A 168 -5.73 -0.77 -5.37
N GLN A 169 -6.29 -1.93 -5.08
CA GLN A 169 -7.71 -2.06 -4.71
C GLN A 169 -8.04 -1.30 -3.41
N GLU A 170 -7.15 -1.34 -2.42
CA GLU A 170 -7.28 -0.56 -1.19
C GLU A 170 -7.32 0.95 -1.49
N TRP A 171 -6.43 1.44 -2.36
CA TRP A 171 -6.42 2.84 -2.79
C TRP A 171 -7.72 3.26 -3.50
N GLN A 172 -8.24 2.41 -4.38
CA GLN A 172 -9.55 2.65 -5.03
C GLN A 172 -10.70 2.67 -4.03
N THR A 173 -10.66 1.79 -3.02
CA THR A 173 -11.64 1.77 -1.94
C THR A 173 -11.62 3.08 -1.16
N VAL A 174 -10.42 3.55 -0.78
CA VAL A 174 -10.26 4.85 -0.08
C VAL A 174 -10.79 6.01 -0.92
N ALA A 175 -10.53 6.01 -2.22
CA ALA A 175 -10.99 7.06 -3.13
C ALA A 175 -12.51 7.07 -3.35
N SER A 176 -13.22 5.97 -3.05
CA SER A 176 -14.68 5.89 -3.22
C SER A 176 -15.49 6.50 -2.07
N TYR A 177 -14.87 6.80 -0.93
CA TYR A 177 -15.54 7.44 0.20
C TYR A 177 -15.96 8.88 -0.16
N LYS A 178 -17.13 9.28 0.36
CA LYS A 178 -17.79 10.57 0.14
C LYS A 178 -18.13 11.22 1.46
#